data_AF-A0AAD5SDI5-F1
#
_entry.id   AF-A0AAD5SDI5-F1
#
_cell.length_a   1.000
_cell.length_b   1.000
_cell.length_c   1.000
_cell.angle_alpha   90.00
_cell.angle_beta   90.00
_cell.angle_gamma   90.00
#
_symmetry.space_group_name_H-M   'P 1'
#
loop_
_entity.id
_entity.type
_entity.pdbx_description
1 polymer ?
#
loop_
_entity_poly.entity_id
_entity_poly.type
_entity_poly.pdbx_seq_one_letter_code
_entity_poly.pdbx_strand_id
1 'polypeptide(L)'
;MAKSEPVTHYDYVDIDNVHEALNYSISRLPMVDPVQLPCKHEFFRDWITASLRHKAECPVCRKRFSERAIKAVTSRTVHAMLGALKVRCTEGRKMFVQRPVIAGCSWIGPRDQLATHLESCPYFKETSPYVRGAAKVAPGTHMQECSYKIIALVVRAMQADSSRQAEQLADAHQQITEIQKSSHDFFEQSFTGFVENGLEGEDLVKEKAKFLVTSCATAVEKKKLDDKNSREDERRIKVERAEMRKRKREERNKAAAAKAAAADRVQESVAPPPAKKRCIYARIPSQLRAKSALTAPVVQLAQEPSAQTLPTVQHGHTRAQAGLPDFMKMFGSVVQTAAHFLQKLKNEPVD
;
A
#
# COMPACT_ATOMS: atom_id res chain seq x y z
N MET A 1 6.12 -10.47 -12.02
CA MET A 1 6.49 -11.55 -11.07
C MET A 1 7.26 -10.92 -9.93
N ALA A 2 6.68 -10.88 -8.73
CA ALA A 2 7.37 -10.36 -7.55
C ALA A 2 8.52 -11.33 -7.20
N LYS A 3 9.75 -10.85 -7.13
CA LYS A 3 10.86 -11.62 -6.58
C LYS A 3 10.59 -11.74 -5.08
N SER A 4 10.14 -12.91 -4.63
CA SER A 4 10.08 -13.23 -3.21
C SER A 4 11.49 -13.04 -2.63
N GLU A 5 11.62 -12.29 -1.54
CA GLU A 5 12.87 -12.24 -0.80
C GLU A 5 13.21 -13.68 -0.39
N PRO A 6 14.46 -14.14 -0.62
CA PRO A 6 14.84 -15.49 -0.24
C PRO A 6 14.59 -15.66 1.25
N VAL A 7 13.95 -16.78 1.62
CA VAL A 7 13.75 -17.16 3.02
C VAL A 7 15.13 -17.45 3.61
N THR A 8 15.75 -16.41 4.16
CA THR A 8 17.14 -16.46 4.65
C THR A 8 17.22 -16.99 6.09
N HIS A 9 16.09 -17.20 6.76
CA HIS A 9 16.07 -17.61 8.16
C HIS A 9 15.05 -18.72 8.41
N TYR A 10 15.56 -19.88 8.85
CA TYR A 10 14.75 -20.98 9.39
C TYR A 10 14.74 -20.90 10.92
N ASP A 11 13.63 -21.29 11.54
CA ASP A 11 13.53 -21.39 12.99
C ASP A 11 13.86 -22.80 13.47
N TYR A 12 15.13 -23.10 13.70
CA TYR A 12 15.58 -24.43 14.12
C TYR A 12 15.12 -24.75 15.55
N VAL A 13 14.60 -25.97 15.77
CA VAL A 13 14.11 -26.40 17.09
C VAL A 13 15.24 -26.74 18.04
N ASP A 14 16.25 -27.46 17.53
CA ASP A 14 17.35 -28.03 18.33
C ASP A 14 18.71 -27.56 17.78
N ILE A 15 18.94 -26.25 17.79
CA ILE A 15 20.14 -25.66 17.19
C ILE A 15 21.45 -26.18 17.83
N ASP A 16 21.42 -26.45 19.13
CA ASP A 16 22.59 -26.93 19.88
C ASP A 16 22.99 -28.37 19.53
N ASN A 17 22.08 -29.14 18.94
CA ASN A 17 22.31 -30.53 18.52
C ASN A 17 22.69 -30.66 17.04
N VAL A 18 22.80 -29.55 16.30
CA VAL A 18 23.22 -29.59 14.90
C VAL A 18 24.72 -29.87 14.82
N HIS A 19 25.09 -30.88 14.04
CA HIS A 19 26.47 -31.27 13.83
C HIS A 19 27.31 -30.08 13.34
N GLU A 20 28.47 -29.82 13.96
CA GLU A 20 29.31 -28.64 13.72
C GLU A 20 29.70 -28.48 12.25
N ALA A 21 29.91 -29.58 11.53
CA ALA A 21 30.20 -29.56 10.08
C ALA A 21 29.07 -28.99 9.20
N LEU A 22 27.83 -28.95 9.68
CA LEU A 22 26.70 -28.33 8.99
C LEU A 22 26.52 -26.86 9.35
N ASN A 23 27.23 -26.39 10.38
CA ASN A 23 27.16 -25.02 10.85
C ASN A 23 28.18 -24.16 10.12
N TYR A 24 27.78 -22.93 9.84
CA TYR A 24 28.67 -21.94 9.29
C TYR A 24 29.66 -21.45 10.36
N SER A 25 30.94 -21.41 10.02
CA SER A 25 32.02 -21.12 10.97
C SER A 25 31.93 -19.73 11.63
N ILE A 26 31.28 -18.76 10.98
CA ILE A 26 31.15 -17.40 11.53
C ILE A 26 29.85 -17.23 12.33
N SER A 27 28.70 -17.64 11.79
CA SER A 27 27.40 -17.41 12.45
C SER A 27 26.99 -18.52 13.42
N ARG A 28 27.66 -19.69 13.36
CA ARG A 28 27.27 -20.93 14.06
C ARG A 28 25.84 -21.39 13.76
N LEU A 29 25.25 -20.91 12.67
CA LEU A 29 23.93 -21.34 12.20
C LEU A 29 24.07 -22.42 11.10
N PRO A 30 23.11 -23.34 10.97
CA PRO A 30 23.11 -24.32 9.89
C PRO A 30 23.13 -23.66 8.50
N MET A 31 23.86 -24.27 7.54
CA MET A 31 24.04 -23.69 6.22
C MET A 31 22.74 -23.65 5.37
N VAL A 32 22.52 -22.56 4.64
CA VAL A 32 21.39 -22.31 3.73
C VAL A 32 21.95 -22.06 2.34
N ASP A 33 21.59 -22.91 1.37
CA ASP A 33 22.19 -22.92 0.03
C ASP A 33 23.74 -22.91 0.08
N PRO A 34 24.34 -24.00 0.60
CA PRO A 34 25.79 -24.09 0.74
C PRO A 34 26.48 -24.07 -0.63
N VAL A 35 27.50 -23.22 -0.75
CA VAL A 35 28.38 -23.12 -1.91
C VAL A 35 29.83 -23.38 -1.54
N GLN A 36 30.58 -23.94 -2.46
CA GLN A 36 31.99 -24.26 -2.29
C GLN A 36 32.85 -23.42 -3.24
N LEU A 37 33.90 -22.81 -2.70
CA LEU A 37 34.93 -22.14 -3.49
C LEU A 37 35.95 -23.17 -4.03
N PRO A 38 36.76 -22.83 -5.06
CA PRO A 38 37.80 -23.73 -5.57
C PRO A 38 38.85 -24.15 -4.53
N CYS A 39 39.01 -23.37 -3.45
CA CYS A 39 39.83 -23.75 -2.30
C CYS A 39 39.18 -24.75 -1.33
N LYS A 40 38.02 -25.31 -1.68
CA LYS A 40 37.23 -26.28 -0.90
C LYS A 40 36.63 -25.76 0.42
N HIS A 41 36.64 -24.44 0.64
CA HIS A 41 35.91 -23.83 1.76
C HIS A 41 34.45 -23.63 1.37
N GLU A 42 33.55 -23.89 2.32
CA GLU A 42 32.10 -23.85 2.16
C GLU A 42 31.48 -22.64 2.88
N PHE A 43 30.51 -21.99 2.25
CA PHE A 43 29.87 -20.76 2.72
C PHE A 43 28.39 -20.72 2.34
N PHE A 44 27.62 -19.81 2.94
CA PHE A 44 26.32 -19.39 2.40
C PHE A 44 26.51 -18.62 1.10
N ARG A 45 25.70 -18.91 0.07
CA ARG A 45 25.76 -18.20 -1.22
C ARG A 45 25.70 -16.68 -1.04
N ASP A 46 24.66 -16.18 -0.39
CA ASP A 46 24.42 -14.73 -0.26
C ASP A 46 25.56 -14.03 0.47
N TRP A 47 26.07 -14.65 1.54
CA TRP A 47 27.16 -14.09 2.32
C TRP A 47 28.48 -14.06 1.53
N ILE A 48 28.86 -15.15 0.87
CA ILE A 48 30.12 -15.18 0.12
C ILE A 48 30.06 -14.29 -1.12
N THR A 49 28.90 -14.21 -1.77
CA THR A 49 28.67 -13.27 -2.87
C THR A 49 28.83 -11.83 -2.39
N ALA A 50 28.26 -11.46 -1.24
CA ALA A 50 28.45 -10.13 -0.66
C ALA A 50 29.93 -9.87 -0.27
N SER A 51 30.60 -10.84 0.36
CA SER A 51 32.01 -10.72 0.73
C SER A 51 32.92 -10.53 -0.47
N LEU A 52 32.72 -11.30 -1.55
CA LEU A 52 33.54 -11.25 -2.76
C LEU A 52 33.39 -9.95 -3.54
N ARG A 53 32.24 -9.25 -3.41
CA ARG A 53 32.06 -7.89 -3.95
C ARG A 53 32.96 -6.86 -3.27
N HIS A 54 33.31 -7.06 -2.00
CA HIS A 54 34.20 -6.17 -1.27
C HIS A 54 35.68 -6.57 -1.41
N LYS A 55 35.97 -7.87 -1.31
CA LYS A 55 37.31 -8.43 -1.47
C LYS A 55 37.20 -9.76 -2.19
N ALA A 56 37.75 -9.84 -3.39
CA ALA A 56 37.75 -11.04 -4.24
C ALA A 56 38.69 -12.16 -3.70
N GLU A 57 38.63 -12.43 -2.41
CA GLU A 57 39.48 -13.36 -1.66
C GLU A 57 38.63 -14.23 -0.73
N CYS A 58 38.99 -15.51 -0.60
CA CYS A 58 38.36 -16.40 0.36
C CYS A 58 38.61 -15.92 1.80
N PRO A 59 37.57 -15.72 2.62
CA PRO A 59 37.72 -15.22 4.00
C PRO A 59 38.53 -16.13 4.93
N VAL A 60 38.65 -17.42 4.60
CA VAL A 60 39.40 -18.39 5.40
C VAL A 60 40.87 -18.47 4.98
N CYS A 61 41.15 -18.64 3.67
CA CYS A 61 42.52 -18.90 3.19
C CYS A 61 43.14 -17.78 2.36
N ARG A 62 42.43 -16.65 2.15
CA ARG A 62 42.87 -15.46 1.40
C ARG A 62 43.25 -15.70 -0.07
N LYS A 63 42.96 -16.88 -0.62
CA LYS A 63 43.13 -17.15 -2.07
C LYS A 63 42.14 -16.32 -2.87
N ARG A 64 42.58 -15.77 -4.01
CA ARG A 64 41.76 -14.92 -4.88
C ARG A 64 40.83 -15.72 -5.78
N PHE A 65 39.58 -15.26 -5.91
CA PHE A 65 38.55 -15.90 -6.75
C PHE A 65 37.62 -14.87 -7.38
N SER A 66 37.11 -15.17 -8.58
CA SER A 66 36.00 -14.43 -9.17
C SER A 66 34.66 -15.02 -8.69
N GLU A 67 33.60 -14.21 -8.68
CA GLU A 67 32.23 -14.65 -8.33
C GLU A 67 31.75 -15.82 -9.19
N ARG A 68 32.23 -15.91 -10.44
CA ARG A 68 31.92 -17.02 -11.37
C ARG A 68 32.53 -18.36 -10.94
N ALA A 69 33.51 -18.36 -10.05
CA ALA A 69 34.17 -19.57 -9.57
C ALA A 69 33.40 -20.27 -8.42
N ILE A 70 32.31 -19.67 -7.93
CA ILE A 70 31.46 -20.24 -6.87
C ILE A 70 30.67 -21.43 -7.44
N LYS A 71 30.83 -22.61 -6.84
CA LYS A 71 30.08 -23.82 -7.22
C LYS A 71 29.08 -24.17 -6.12
N ALA A 72 27.86 -24.58 -6.49
CA ALA A 72 26.94 -25.15 -5.52
C ALA A 72 27.55 -26.43 -4.93
N VAL A 73 27.38 -26.67 -3.62
CA VAL A 73 27.79 -27.95 -3.02
C VAL A 73 26.89 -29.04 -3.61
N THR A 74 27.48 -30.00 -4.32
CA THR A 74 26.74 -31.11 -4.95
C THR A 74 26.64 -32.34 -4.07
N SER A 75 27.22 -32.31 -2.87
CA SER A 75 27.18 -33.44 -1.94
C SER A 75 25.75 -33.72 -1.49
N ARG A 76 25.18 -34.82 -2.02
CA ARG A 76 23.83 -35.29 -1.68
C ARG A 76 23.67 -35.52 -0.17
N THR A 77 24.74 -35.97 0.50
CA THR A 77 24.74 -36.21 1.94
C THR A 77 24.57 -34.93 2.73
N VAL A 78 25.24 -33.83 2.35
CA VAL A 78 25.13 -32.53 3.03
C VAL A 78 23.71 -31.99 2.89
N HIS A 79 23.13 -32.04 1.70
CA HIS A 79 21.73 -31.63 1.48
C HIS A 79 20.73 -32.47 2.27
N ALA A 80 20.91 -33.80 2.30
CA ALA A 80 20.07 -34.69 3.09
C ALA A 80 20.16 -34.38 4.60
N MET A 81 21.38 -34.17 5.11
CA MET A 81 21.59 -33.80 6.51
C MET A 81 20.96 -32.44 6.85
N LEU A 82 21.09 -31.44 5.97
CA LEU A 82 20.46 -30.12 6.16
C LEU A 82 18.93 -30.17 6.04
N GLY A 83 18.40 -31.01 5.14
CA GLY A 83 16.96 -31.23 4.95
C GLY A 83 16.30 -31.91 6.15
N ALA A 84 17.02 -32.84 6.79
CA ALA A 84 16.54 -33.55 7.97
C ALA A 84 16.49 -32.69 9.26
N LEU A 85 17.10 -31.49 9.27
CA LEU A 85 17.06 -30.61 10.43
C LEU A 85 15.62 -30.18 10.74
N LYS A 86 15.22 -30.28 12.01
CA LYS A 86 13.87 -29.89 12.44
C LYS A 86 13.75 -28.37 12.52
N VAL A 87 12.71 -27.85 11.90
CA VAL A 87 12.37 -26.42 11.89
C VAL A 87 10.92 -26.22 12.32
N ARG A 88 10.66 -25.08 12.96
CA ARG A 88 9.33 -24.57 13.26
C ARG A 88 8.78 -23.78 12.08
N CYS A 89 7.45 -23.80 11.93
CA CYS A 89 6.77 -22.91 11.00
C CYS A 89 7.00 -21.44 11.37
N THR A 90 7.46 -20.63 10.42
CA THR A 90 7.79 -19.20 10.62
C THR A 90 6.56 -18.34 10.95
N GLU A 91 5.38 -18.74 10.48
CA GLU A 91 4.11 -18.08 10.82
C GLU A 91 3.65 -18.37 12.25
N GLY A 92 4.24 -19.36 12.92
CA GLY A 92 3.96 -19.66 14.33
C GLY A 92 4.47 -18.60 15.30
N ARG A 93 5.49 -17.80 14.93
CA ARG A 93 6.14 -16.84 15.84
C ARG A 93 5.60 -15.41 15.78
N LYS A 94 4.83 -15.01 14.77
CA LYS A 94 4.48 -13.60 14.53
C LYS A 94 3.46 -12.99 15.51
N MET A 95 3.14 -13.66 16.63
CA MET A 95 2.22 -13.14 17.66
C MET A 95 2.96 -12.72 18.94
N PHE A 96 3.76 -11.66 18.85
CA PHE A 96 4.21 -10.84 19.99
C PHE A 96 3.80 -9.41 19.62
N VAL A 97 3.03 -8.61 20.36
CA VAL A 97 2.81 -8.42 21.79
C VAL A 97 1.41 -7.75 21.93
N GLN A 98 0.66 -8.01 23.00
CA GLN A 98 -0.52 -7.23 23.52
C GLN A 98 -1.95 -7.80 23.38
N ARG A 99 -2.21 -8.96 22.77
CA ARG A 99 -3.57 -9.55 22.79
C ARG A 99 -3.54 -11.07 22.96
N PRO A 100 -4.64 -11.69 23.45
CA PRO A 100 -4.65 -13.09 23.88
C PRO A 100 -4.06 -14.01 22.81
N VAL A 101 -3.19 -14.90 23.27
CA VAL A 101 -2.37 -15.85 22.51
C VAL A 101 -3.27 -16.72 21.63
N ILE A 102 -3.50 -16.29 20.39
CA ILE A 102 -4.01 -17.20 19.37
C ILE A 102 -2.83 -18.10 19.04
N ALA A 103 -2.93 -19.38 19.40
CA ALA A 103 -1.90 -20.37 19.13
C ALA A 103 -1.50 -20.30 17.65
N GLY A 104 -0.22 -20.00 17.39
CA GLY A 104 0.34 -20.03 16.05
C GLY A 104 0.40 -21.46 15.50
N CYS A 105 0.88 -21.61 14.27
CA CYS A 105 1.11 -22.94 13.70
C CYS A 105 2.08 -23.74 14.59
N SER A 106 1.63 -24.87 15.14
CA SER A 106 2.43 -25.77 15.98
C SER A 106 3.29 -26.73 15.17
N TRP A 107 3.30 -26.62 13.84
CA TRP A 107 4.03 -27.53 12.98
C TRP A 107 5.54 -27.45 13.24
N ILE A 108 6.12 -28.62 13.46
CA ILE A 108 7.55 -28.87 13.57
C ILE A 108 7.84 -30.06 12.67
N GLY A 109 8.74 -29.87 11.71
CA GLY A 109 9.09 -30.93 10.77
C GLY A 109 10.47 -30.73 10.14
N PRO A 110 10.88 -31.67 9.27
CA PRO A 110 12.10 -31.54 8.47
C PRO A 110 12.11 -30.25 7.65
N ARG A 111 13.28 -29.65 7.50
CA ARG A 111 13.48 -28.39 6.77
C ARG A 111 13.06 -28.48 5.31
N ASP A 112 13.28 -29.61 4.65
CA ASP A 112 12.90 -29.83 3.26
C ASP A 112 11.37 -29.91 3.05
N GLN A 113 10.63 -30.30 4.08
CA GLN A 113 9.16 -30.33 4.08
C GLN A 113 8.53 -28.98 4.44
N LEU A 114 9.31 -27.99 4.90
CA LEU A 114 8.77 -26.70 5.30
C LEU A 114 8.06 -25.98 4.13
N ALA A 115 8.60 -26.05 2.91
CA ALA A 115 7.97 -25.40 1.75
C ALA A 115 6.55 -25.95 1.49
N THR A 116 6.42 -27.28 1.44
CA THR A 116 5.12 -27.97 1.28
C THR A 116 4.17 -27.68 2.46
N HIS A 117 4.72 -27.59 3.68
CA HIS A 117 3.92 -27.16 4.82
C HIS A 117 3.40 -25.73 4.64
N LEU A 118 4.23 -24.77 4.21
CA LEU A 118 3.79 -23.38 4.04
C LEU A 118 2.65 -23.25 3.02
N GLU A 119 2.63 -24.06 1.97
CA GLU A 119 1.52 -24.09 0.99
C GLU A 119 0.18 -24.54 1.60
N SER A 120 0.22 -25.43 2.60
CA SER A 120 -0.97 -25.99 3.27
C SER A 120 -1.20 -25.39 4.67
N CYS A 121 -0.34 -24.48 5.12
CA CYS A 121 -0.37 -23.99 6.48
C CYS A 121 -1.58 -23.06 6.68
N PRO A 122 -2.48 -23.33 7.63
CA PRO A 122 -3.68 -22.51 7.84
C PRO A 122 -3.36 -21.08 8.29
N TYR A 123 -2.13 -20.85 8.76
CA TYR A 123 -1.61 -19.55 9.19
C TYR A 123 -0.80 -18.84 8.11
N PHE A 124 -0.39 -19.53 7.04
CA PHE A 124 0.30 -18.95 5.91
C PHE A 124 -0.71 -18.19 5.05
N LYS A 125 -1.04 -16.99 5.51
CA LYS A 125 -1.63 -15.99 4.63
C LYS A 125 -0.45 -15.40 3.89
N GLU A 126 -0.40 -15.57 2.57
CA GLU A 126 0.20 -14.54 1.73
C GLU A 126 -0.30 -13.21 2.29
N THR A 127 0.63 -12.37 2.71
CA THR A 127 0.33 -11.03 3.20
C THR A 127 -0.31 -10.29 2.04
N SER A 128 -1.63 -10.45 1.90
CA SER A 128 -2.45 -9.59 1.08
C SER A 128 -2.14 -8.18 1.56
N PRO A 129 -1.66 -7.29 0.67
CA PRO A 129 -1.12 -5.98 1.06
C PRO A 129 -2.13 -5.07 1.77
N TYR A 130 -3.39 -5.49 1.90
CA TYR A 130 -4.50 -4.66 2.36
C TYR A 130 -5.06 -4.96 3.75
N VAL A 131 -4.63 -6.01 4.46
CA VAL A 131 -5.25 -6.35 5.77
C VAL A 131 -4.23 -6.62 6.87
N ARG A 132 -3.73 -5.54 7.48
CA ARG A 132 -3.21 -5.60 8.86
C ARG A 132 -4.41 -5.62 9.82
N GLY A 133 -4.70 -6.76 10.43
CA GLY A 133 -5.48 -6.81 11.68
C GLY A 133 -6.75 -7.67 11.75
N ALA A 134 -7.12 -8.42 10.71
CA ALA A 134 -8.27 -9.34 10.82
C ALA A 134 -7.81 -10.76 11.22
N ALA A 135 -8.03 -11.10 12.50
CA ALA A 135 -8.04 -12.49 12.97
C ALA A 135 -9.06 -13.29 12.14
N LYS A 136 -8.66 -14.46 11.61
CA LYS A 136 -9.50 -15.25 10.71
C LYS A 136 -10.34 -16.26 11.50
N VAL A 137 -11.65 -16.06 11.43
CA VAL A 137 -12.69 -17.09 11.40
C VAL A 137 -12.42 -18.00 10.19
N ALA A 138 -12.95 -19.24 10.22
CA ALA A 138 -12.73 -20.31 9.25
C ALA A 138 -12.65 -19.84 7.77
N PRO A 139 -11.75 -20.43 6.95
CA PRO A 139 -11.46 -19.98 5.59
C PRO A 139 -12.68 -19.80 4.66
N GLY A 140 -13.74 -20.59 4.85
CA GLY A 140 -14.95 -20.53 4.03
C GLY A 140 -15.84 -19.30 4.29
N THR A 141 -15.93 -18.80 5.52
CA THR A 141 -16.79 -17.65 5.86
C THR A 141 -16.06 -16.32 5.82
N HIS A 142 -14.72 -16.32 6.01
CA HIS A 142 -13.95 -15.08 5.98
C HIS A 142 -13.80 -14.46 4.60
N MET A 143 -13.75 -15.24 3.51
CA MET A 143 -13.70 -14.66 2.17
C MET A 143 -14.95 -13.83 1.88
N GLN A 144 -16.12 -14.31 2.34
CA GLN A 144 -17.36 -13.55 2.28
C GLN A 144 -17.29 -12.34 3.22
N GLU A 145 -16.99 -12.51 4.52
CA GLU A 145 -16.98 -11.36 5.45
C GLU A 145 -15.92 -10.30 5.14
N CYS A 146 -14.75 -10.66 4.62
CA CYS A 146 -13.68 -9.72 4.30
C CYS A 146 -13.96 -8.93 3.01
N SER A 147 -14.49 -9.60 1.98
CA SER A 147 -14.92 -8.91 0.76
C SER A 147 -16.12 -8.00 1.06
N TYR A 148 -17.10 -8.46 1.84
CA TYR A 148 -18.24 -7.63 2.26
C TYR A 148 -17.84 -6.48 3.17
N LYS A 149 -16.80 -6.59 4.01
CA LYS A 149 -16.31 -5.46 4.80
C LYS A 149 -15.63 -4.39 3.94
N ILE A 150 -14.82 -4.79 2.95
CA ILE A 150 -14.22 -3.83 2.01
C ILE A 150 -15.33 -3.18 1.17
N ILE A 151 -16.25 -3.98 0.63
CA ILE A 151 -17.41 -3.47 -0.11
C ILE A 151 -18.23 -2.53 0.79
N ALA A 152 -18.47 -2.87 2.05
CA ALA A 152 -19.20 -2.01 2.98
C ALA A 152 -18.46 -0.69 3.28
N LEU A 153 -17.13 -0.71 3.40
CA LEU A 153 -16.35 0.52 3.56
C LEU A 153 -16.43 1.40 2.31
N VAL A 154 -16.31 0.81 1.12
CA VAL A 154 -16.45 1.52 -0.16
C VAL A 154 -17.88 2.07 -0.32
N VAL A 155 -18.89 1.28 -0.03
CA VAL A 155 -20.30 1.70 -0.08
C VAL A 155 -20.57 2.84 0.90
N ARG A 156 -20.04 2.79 2.13
CA ARG A 156 -20.17 3.90 3.08
C ARG A 156 -19.47 5.16 2.59
N ALA A 157 -18.28 5.03 1.99
CA ALA A 157 -17.58 6.16 1.39
C ALA A 157 -18.39 6.78 0.24
N MET A 158 -18.93 5.95 -0.65
CA MET A 158 -19.80 6.38 -1.75
C MET A 158 -21.10 7.01 -1.25
N GLN A 159 -21.71 6.49 -0.19
CA GLN A 159 -22.90 7.06 0.44
C GLN A 159 -22.61 8.42 1.08
N ALA A 160 -21.47 8.56 1.75
CA ALA A 160 -21.04 9.83 2.32
C ALA A 160 -20.77 10.87 1.21
N ASP A 161 -20.12 10.47 0.12
CA ASP A 161 -19.90 11.35 -1.03
C ASP A 161 -21.20 11.73 -1.73
N SER A 162 -22.13 10.77 -1.89
CA SER A 162 -23.47 11.03 -2.42
C SER A 162 -24.26 11.99 -1.54
N SER A 163 -24.12 11.91 -0.21
CA SER A 163 -24.79 12.82 0.73
C SER A 163 -24.22 14.23 0.62
N ARG A 164 -22.89 14.36 0.48
CA ARG A 164 -22.23 15.66 0.24
C ARG A 164 -22.65 16.28 -1.10
N GLN A 165 -22.79 15.47 -2.15
CA GLN A 165 -23.28 15.95 -3.44
C GLN A 165 -24.73 16.41 -3.35
N ALA A 166 -25.58 15.71 -2.59
CA ALA A 166 -26.97 16.11 -2.38
C ALA A 166 -27.06 17.44 -1.60
N GLU A 167 -26.24 17.63 -0.56
CA GLU A 167 -26.15 18.87 0.20
C GLU A 167 -25.67 20.03 -0.69
N GLN A 168 -24.62 19.84 -1.50
CA GLN A 168 -24.15 20.84 -2.46
C GLN A 168 -25.21 21.23 -3.50
N LEU A 169 -26.01 20.26 -3.96
CA LEU A 169 -27.10 20.54 -4.90
C LEU A 169 -28.23 21.33 -4.23
N ALA A 170 -28.56 21.01 -2.97
CA ALA A 170 -29.56 21.73 -2.20
C ALA A 170 -29.13 23.19 -1.96
N ASP A 171 -27.87 23.42 -1.58
CA ASP A 171 -27.30 24.76 -1.41
C ASP A 171 -27.33 25.55 -2.73
N ALA A 172 -26.98 24.91 -3.84
CA ALA A 172 -27.03 25.55 -5.16
C ALA A 172 -28.47 25.92 -5.57
N HIS A 173 -29.44 25.05 -5.29
CA HIS A 173 -30.86 25.34 -5.53
C HIS A 173 -31.36 26.51 -4.66
N GLN A 174 -30.95 26.55 -3.39
CA GLN A 174 -31.30 27.67 -2.51
C GLN A 174 -30.72 28.98 -3.05
N GLN A 175 -29.44 29.01 -3.45
CA GLN A 175 -28.82 30.20 -4.06
C GLN A 175 -29.55 30.65 -5.33
N ILE A 176 -29.93 29.72 -6.21
CA ILE A 176 -30.70 30.05 -7.41
C ILE A 176 -32.05 30.67 -7.03
N THR A 177 -32.72 30.12 -6.02
CA THR A 177 -34.03 30.62 -5.55
C THR A 177 -33.91 32.02 -4.95
N GLU A 178 -32.87 32.28 -4.16
CA GLU A 178 -32.59 33.61 -3.60
C GLU A 178 -32.30 34.63 -4.71
N ILE A 179 -31.51 34.25 -5.72
CA ILE A 179 -31.23 35.10 -6.89
C ILE A 179 -32.51 35.39 -7.68
N GLN A 180 -33.38 34.39 -7.88
CA GLN A 180 -34.66 34.57 -8.55
C GLN A 180 -35.57 35.53 -7.77
N LYS A 181 -35.65 35.37 -6.45
CA LYS A 181 -36.43 36.25 -5.59
C LYS A 181 -35.89 37.68 -5.60
N SER A 182 -34.57 37.88 -5.44
CA SER A 182 -33.98 39.22 -5.50
C SER A 182 -34.16 39.87 -6.87
N SER A 183 -34.13 39.08 -7.95
CA SER A 183 -34.39 39.58 -9.31
C SER A 183 -35.85 40.00 -9.49
N HIS A 184 -36.80 39.25 -8.91
CA HIS A 184 -38.21 39.57 -8.93
C HIS A 184 -38.53 40.83 -8.09
N ASP A 185 -38.04 40.88 -6.85
CA ASP A 185 -38.23 42.03 -5.95
C ASP A 185 -37.64 43.31 -6.56
N PHE A 186 -36.46 43.21 -7.17
CA PHE A 186 -35.85 44.31 -7.92
C PHE A 186 -36.71 44.73 -9.12
N PHE A 187 -37.28 43.77 -9.85
CA PHE A 187 -38.16 44.04 -10.97
C PHE A 187 -39.42 44.79 -10.54
N GLU A 188 -40.08 44.37 -9.46
CA GLU A 188 -41.26 45.07 -8.94
C GLU A 188 -40.95 46.49 -8.45
N GLN A 189 -39.85 46.68 -7.72
CA GLN A 189 -39.41 48.00 -7.26
C GLN A 189 -39.06 48.94 -8.42
N SER A 190 -38.38 48.41 -9.43
CA SER A 190 -38.05 49.20 -10.62
C SER A 190 -39.32 49.53 -11.41
N PHE A 191 -40.19 48.54 -11.64
CA PHE A 191 -41.40 48.71 -12.44
C PHE A 191 -42.34 49.76 -11.85
N THR A 192 -42.52 49.77 -10.52
CA THR A 192 -43.32 50.78 -9.82
C THR A 192 -42.75 52.19 -9.99
N GLY A 193 -41.43 52.37 -9.82
CA GLY A 193 -40.77 53.66 -10.04
C GLY A 193 -40.81 54.16 -11.49
N PHE A 194 -40.84 53.27 -12.49
CA PHE A 194 -40.95 53.66 -13.90
C PHE A 194 -42.35 54.12 -14.31
N VAL A 195 -43.39 53.46 -13.78
CA VAL A 195 -44.78 53.86 -14.04
C VAL A 195 -45.04 55.28 -13.52
N GLU A 196 -44.44 55.66 -12.40
CA GLU A 196 -44.56 56.99 -11.82
C GLU A 196 -43.82 58.08 -12.61
N ASN A 197 -42.79 57.71 -13.38
CA ASN A 197 -41.93 58.66 -14.11
C ASN A 197 -42.22 58.80 -15.61
N GLY A 198 -43.24 58.11 -16.14
CA GLY A 198 -43.75 58.34 -17.51
C GLY A 198 -42.78 58.02 -18.65
N LEU A 199 -41.76 57.18 -18.41
CA LEU A 199 -40.81 56.78 -19.44
C LEU A 199 -41.47 55.77 -20.41
N GLU A 200 -41.54 56.13 -21.70
CA GLU A 200 -42.09 55.28 -22.75
C GLU A 200 -41.15 54.11 -23.09
N GLY A 201 -41.75 52.98 -23.51
CA GLY A 201 -41.24 51.62 -23.28
C GLY A 201 -39.89 51.21 -23.90
N GLU A 202 -39.30 51.99 -24.81
CA GLU A 202 -38.04 51.59 -25.47
C GLU A 202 -36.80 51.93 -24.63
N ASP A 203 -36.78 53.09 -23.98
CA ASP A 203 -35.68 53.50 -23.09
C ASP A 203 -35.64 52.65 -21.82
N LEU A 204 -36.81 52.22 -21.34
CA LEU A 204 -36.93 51.28 -20.23
C LEU A 204 -36.28 49.93 -20.54
N VAL A 205 -36.46 49.41 -21.76
CA VAL A 205 -35.85 48.13 -22.16
C VAL A 205 -34.33 48.27 -22.28
N LYS A 206 -33.83 49.39 -22.82
CA LYS A 206 -32.39 49.68 -22.93
C LYS A 206 -31.74 49.80 -21.54
N GLU A 207 -32.38 50.48 -20.60
CA GLU A 207 -31.84 50.63 -19.25
C GLU A 207 -31.85 49.29 -18.47
N LYS A 208 -32.93 48.50 -18.60
CA LYS A 208 -32.99 47.13 -18.05
C LYS A 208 -31.90 46.23 -18.60
N ALA A 209 -31.65 46.29 -19.90
CA ALA A 209 -30.56 45.52 -20.53
C ALA A 209 -29.19 45.95 -20.00
N LYS A 210 -28.94 47.26 -19.86
CA LYS A 210 -27.69 47.78 -19.27
C LYS A 210 -27.49 47.33 -17.82
N PHE A 211 -28.55 47.33 -17.01
CA PHE A 211 -28.48 46.86 -15.63
C PHE A 211 -28.18 45.36 -15.55
N LEU A 212 -28.88 44.53 -16.33
CA LEU A 212 -28.64 43.08 -16.37
C LEU A 212 -27.22 42.74 -16.82
N VAL A 213 -26.69 43.45 -17.83
CA VAL A 213 -25.31 43.26 -18.29
C VAL A 213 -24.32 43.65 -17.20
N THR A 214 -24.52 44.79 -16.53
CA THR A 214 -23.66 45.25 -15.42
C THR A 214 -23.70 44.26 -14.25
N SER A 215 -24.88 43.82 -13.85
CA SER A 215 -25.07 42.87 -12.75
C SER A 215 -24.38 41.53 -13.05
N CYS A 216 -24.58 40.97 -14.25
CA CYS A 216 -23.86 39.79 -14.71
C CYS A 216 -22.34 39.98 -14.72
N ALA A 217 -21.85 41.14 -15.18
CA ALA A 217 -20.41 41.44 -15.18
C ALA A 217 -19.84 41.47 -13.75
N THR A 218 -20.52 42.11 -12.80
CA THR A 218 -20.08 42.14 -11.40
C THR A 218 -20.09 40.75 -10.74
N ALA A 219 -21.10 39.92 -11.04
CA ALA A 219 -21.16 38.54 -10.54
C ALA A 219 -20.02 37.68 -11.10
N VAL A 220 -19.66 37.86 -12.38
CA VAL A 220 -18.51 37.18 -13.00
C VAL A 220 -17.19 37.61 -12.35
N GLU A 221 -16.99 38.90 -12.09
CA GLU A 221 -15.78 39.38 -11.41
C GLU A 221 -15.69 38.90 -9.96
N LYS A 222 -16.82 38.87 -9.23
CA LYS A 222 -16.86 38.30 -7.88
C LYS A 222 -16.47 36.81 -7.90
N LYS A 223 -17.03 36.03 -8.82
CA LYS A 223 -16.67 34.61 -8.96
C LYS A 223 -15.19 34.41 -9.28
N LYS A 224 -14.60 35.24 -10.16
CA LYS A 224 -13.15 35.20 -10.43
C LYS A 224 -12.32 35.49 -9.18
N LEU A 225 -12.76 36.41 -8.32
CA LEU A 225 -12.09 36.72 -7.06
C LEU A 225 -12.19 35.54 -6.08
N ASP A 226 -13.37 34.92 -5.96
CA ASP A 226 -13.59 33.75 -5.10
C ASP A 226 -12.74 32.55 -5.57
N ASP A 227 -12.68 32.29 -6.88
CA ASP A 227 -11.82 31.26 -7.48
C ASP A 227 -10.33 31.55 -7.22
N LYS A 228 -9.93 32.83 -7.24
CA LYS A 228 -8.55 33.23 -6.93
C LYS A 228 -8.23 32.99 -5.45
N ASN A 229 -9.12 33.39 -4.54
CA ASN A 229 -8.96 33.16 -3.10
C ASN A 229 -8.91 31.67 -2.76
N SER A 230 -9.79 30.86 -3.38
CA SER A 230 -9.81 29.40 -3.22
C SER A 230 -8.48 28.76 -3.64
N ARG A 231 -7.89 29.19 -4.77
CA ARG A 231 -6.56 28.74 -5.21
C ARG A 231 -5.45 29.16 -4.25
N GLU A 232 -5.57 30.32 -3.62
CA GLU A 232 -4.60 30.81 -2.63
C GLU A 232 -4.67 29.99 -1.34
N ASP A 233 -5.86 29.67 -0.86
CA ASP A 233 -6.05 28.77 0.28
C ASP A 233 -5.52 27.36 0.02
N GLU A 234 -5.74 26.82 -1.19
CA GLU A 234 -5.16 25.52 -1.56
C GLU A 234 -3.62 25.56 -1.54
N ARG A 235 -3.01 26.69 -1.96
CA ARG A 235 -1.55 26.90 -1.86
C ARG A 235 -1.10 26.98 -0.40
N ARG A 236 -1.82 27.71 0.46
CA ARG A 236 -1.52 27.79 1.91
C ARG A 236 -1.55 26.41 2.56
N ILE A 237 -2.59 25.61 2.31
CA ILE A 237 -2.72 24.23 2.81
C ILE A 237 -1.55 23.34 2.32
N LYS A 238 -1.13 23.49 1.06
CA LYS A 238 0.02 22.75 0.51
C LYS A 238 1.32 23.12 1.22
N VAL A 239 1.56 24.40 1.51
CA VAL A 239 2.73 24.88 2.24
C VAL A 239 2.73 24.34 3.68
N GLU A 240 1.61 24.45 4.40
CA GLU A 240 1.49 23.92 5.78
C GLU A 240 1.75 22.41 5.84
N ARG A 241 1.22 21.64 4.88
CA ARG A 241 1.49 20.19 4.77
C ARG A 241 2.97 19.91 4.52
N ALA A 242 3.65 20.72 3.72
CA ALA A 242 5.08 20.59 3.46
C ALA A 242 5.91 20.90 4.71
N GLU A 243 5.57 21.95 5.45
CA GLU A 243 6.21 22.32 6.72
C GLU A 243 6.02 21.24 7.78
N MET A 244 4.82 20.68 7.91
CA MET A 244 4.54 19.57 8.82
C MET A 244 5.43 18.34 8.51
N ARG A 245 5.59 18.02 7.22
CA ARG A 245 6.49 16.94 6.79
C ARG A 245 7.96 17.25 7.11
N LYS A 246 8.39 18.50 6.96
CA LYS A 246 9.74 18.96 7.33
C LYS A 246 9.99 18.81 8.83
N ARG A 247 9.08 19.30 9.68
CA ARG A 247 9.17 19.14 11.15
C ARG A 247 9.27 17.68 11.57
N LYS A 248 8.43 16.81 10.97
CA LYS A 248 8.46 15.36 11.24
C LYS A 248 9.79 14.70 10.84
N ARG A 249 10.45 15.20 9.78
CA ARG A 249 11.77 14.73 9.38
C ARG A 249 12.86 15.20 10.34
N GLU A 250 12.81 16.46 10.78
CA GLU A 250 13.73 17.00 11.78
C GLU A 250 13.60 16.27 13.12
N GLU A 251 12.39 15.94 13.56
CA GLU A 251 12.14 15.16 14.77
C GLU A 251 12.70 13.74 14.66
N ARG A 252 12.50 13.06 13.52
CA ARG A 252 13.12 11.75 13.24
C ARG A 252 14.65 11.81 13.25
N ASN A 253 15.23 12.88 12.69
CA ASN A 253 16.68 13.08 12.68
C ASN A 253 17.21 13.34 14.11
N LYS A 254 16.51 14.15 14.91
CA LYS A 254 16.84 14.37 16.33
C LYS A 254 16.76 13.07 17.13
N ALA A 255 15.72 12.27 16.94
CA ALA A 255 15.58 10.97 17.59
C ALA A 255 16.69 9.99 17.18
N ALA A 256 17.07 9.98 15.89
CA ALA A 256 18.19 9.17 15.41
C ALA A 256 19.52 9.61 16.01
N ALA A 257 19.79 10.91 16.09
CA ALA A 257 20.99 11.46 16.72
C ALA A 257 21.05 11.14 18.22
N ALA A 258 19.94 11.28 18.94
CA ALA A 258 19.87 10.91 20.36
C ALA A 258 20.13 9.42 20.57
N LYS A 259 19.61 8.56 19.69
CA LYS A 259 19.87 7.11 19.72
C LYS A 259 21.34 6.78 19.45
N ALA A 260 21.99 7.48 18.52
CA ALA A 260 23.42 7.33 18.26
C ALA A 260 24.27 7.73 19.48
N ALA A 261 24.00 8.90 20.08
CA ALA A 261 24.70 9.35 21.28
C ALA A 261 24.51 8.41 22.49
N ALA A 262 23.33 7.80 22.62
CA ALA A 262 23.08 6.79 23.66
C ALA A 262 23.89 5.50 23.41
N ALA A 263 24.09 5.09 22.16
CA ALA A 263 24.90 3.93 21.82
C ALA A 263 26.38 4.13 22.17
N ASP A 264 26.92 5.34 21.94
CA ASP A 264 28.31 5.67 22.26
C ASP A 264 28.56 5.63 23.79
N ARG A 265 27.62 6.14 24.60
CA ARG A 265 27.72 6.04 26.07
C ARG A 265 27.74 4.61 26.60
N VAL A 266 27.03 3.69 25.94
CA VAL A 266 27.05 2.28 26.34
C VAL A 266 28.43 1.67 26.10
N GLN A 267 29.13 2.02 25.02
CA GLN A 267 30.47 1.50 24.74
C GLN A 267 31.52 1.95 25.78
N GLU A 268 31.39 3.14 26.34
CA GLU A 268 32.33 3.67 27.33
C GLU A 268 32.18 3.01 28.72
N SER A 269 31.02 2.40 29.00
CA SER A 269 30.72 1.73 30.27
C SER A 269 31.05 0.23 30.31
N VAL A 270 31.40 -0.38 29.17
CA VAL A 270 31.78 -1.81 29.14
C VAL A 270 33.23 -1.92 29.56
N ALA A 271 33.46 -2.18 30.84
CA ALA A 271 34.76 -2.54 31.37
C ALA A 271 35.38 -3.67 30.51
N PRO A 272 36.67 -3.58 30.15
CA PRO A 272 37.32 -4.58 29.32
C PRO A 272 37.13 -5.96 29.97
N PRO A 273 36.70 -6.98 29.19
CA PRO A 273 36.45 -8.30 29.74
C PRO A 273 37.74 -8.81 30.41
N PRO A 274 37.65 -9.38 31.62
CA PRO A 274 38.82 -9.87 32.33
C PRO A 274 39.55 -10.89 31.44
N ALA A 275 40.87 -10.73 31.35
CA ALA A 275 41.75 -11.52 30.50
C ALA A 275 41.51 -13.02 30.72
N LYS A 276 40.86 -13.67 29.75
CA LYS A 276 40.62 -15.11 29.79
C LYS A 276 41.96 -15.83 29.69
N LYS A 277 42.36 -16.52 30.77
CA LYS A 277 43.49 -17.44 30.81
C LYS A 277 43.33 -18.47 29.68
N ARG A 278 44.33 -18.56 28.80
CA ARG A 278 44.39 -19.52 27.68
C ARG A 278 44.28 -20.95 28.21
N CYS A 279 43.16 -21.61 27.97
CA CYS A 279 43.05 -23.06 28.12
C CYS A 279 43.69 -23.73 26.90
N ILE A 280 44.82 -24.40 27.13
CA ILE A 280 45.52 -25.27 26.18
C ILE A 280 44.78 -26.61 26.21
N TYR A 281 43.84 -26.84 25.29
CA TYR A 281 43.29 -28.18 25.09
C TYR A 281 44.01 -28.88 23.94
N ALA A 282 44.52 -30.05 24.28
CA ALA A 282 45.26 -30.96 23.42
C ALA A 282 44.38 -31.52 22.29
N ARG A 283 45.04 -31.71 21.15
CA ARG A 283 44.52 -32.18 19.88
C ARG A 283 44.31 -33.70 19.95
N ILE A 284 43.06 -34.18 19.92
CA ILE A 284 42.73 -35.60 19.80
C ILE A 284 42.50 -35.94 18.32
N PRO A 285 43.11 -37.00 17.75
CA PRO A 285 42.86 -37.41 16.37
C PRO A 285 41.60 -38.26 16.25
N SER A 286 40.66 -37.84 15.41
CA SER A 286 39.43 -38.55 15.06
C SER A 286 39.68 -39.53 13.91
N GLN A 287 39.77 -40.82 14.22
CA GLN A 287 39.66 -41.93 13.29
C GLN A 287 38.47 -42.81 13.74
N LEU A 288 37.69 -43.27 12.76
CA LEU A 288 36.76 -44.41 12.75
C LEU A 288 35.23 -44.14 12.71
N ARG A 289 34.64 -45.01 11.89
CA ARG A 289 33.24 -45.45 11.73
C ARG A 289 32.31 -44.58 10.88
N ALA A 290 31.37 -45.17 10.14
CA ALA A 290 31.23 -46.46 9.48
C ALA A 290 30.00 -46.33 8.58
N LYS A 291 29.99 -47.06 7.47
CA LYS A 291 28.90 -47.17 6.50
C LYS A 291 27.63 -47.73 7.14
N SER A 292 26.46 -47.25 6.71
CA SER A 292 25.22 -48.06 6.69
C SER A 292 24.27 -47.50 5.63
N ALA A 293 23.99 -48.34 4.64
CA ALA A 293 22.97 -48.17 3.62
C ALA A 293 21.65 -48.72 4.15
N LEU A 294 20.51 -48.15 3.77
CA LEU A 294 19.22 -48.85 3.75
C LEU A 294 18.26 -48.21 2.75
N THR A 295 17.49 -49.12 2.17
CA THR A 295 16.64 -49.12 0.99
C THR A 295 15.26 -48.47 1.19
N ALA A 296 14.62 -48.13 0.05
CA ALA A 296 13.27 -47.57 -0.10
C ALA A 296 12.13 -48.52 0.36
N PRO A 297 10.83 -48.12 0.33
CA PRO A 297 10.09 -48.22 -0.94
C PRO A 297 9.03 -47.12 -1.20
N VAL A 298 8.58 -47.20 -2.46
CA VAL A 298 7.57 -46.44 -3.21
C VAL A 298 6.14 -46.75 -2.73
N VAL A 299 5.27 -45.74 -2.69
CA VAL A 299 3.81 -45.90 -2.67
C VAL A 299 3.17 -44.94 -3.67
N GLN A 300 2.20 -45.47 -4.39
CA GLN A 300 1.55 -44.95 -5.59
C GLN A 300 0.06 -44.68 -5.28
N LEU A 301 -0.54 -43.79 -6.10
CA LEU A 301 -1.99 -43.64 -6.39
C LEU A 301 -2.92 -43.00 -5.35
N ALA A 302 -3.55 -41.89 -5.75
CA ALA A 302 -5.02 -41.82 -5.91
C ALA A 302 -5.41 -40.62 -6.79
N GLN A 303 -6.23 -40.90 -7.82
CA GLN A 303 -7.03 -39.95 -8.59
C GLN A 303 -8.23 -39.47 -7.77
N GLU A 304 -8.87 -38.36 -8.15
CA GLU A 304 -10.33 -38.07 -8.02
C GLU A 304 -10.67 -36.71 -8.69
N PRO A 305 -11.95 -36.41 -9.00
CA PRO A 305 -12.33 -35.98 -10.34
C PRO A 305 -13.06 -34.61 -10.46
N SER A 306 -13.25 -34.22 -11.73
CA SER A 306 -14.40 -33.55 -12.37
C SER A 306 -15.07 -32.28 -11.80
N ALA A 307 -15.25 -31.34 -12.74
CA ALA A 307 -15.84 -30.02 -12.63
C ALA A 307 -17.35 -29.99 -12.35
N GLN A 308 -17.81 -28.88 -11.76
CA GLN A 308 -19.20 -28.43 -11.85
C GLN A 308 -19.28 -26.93 -12.18
N THR A 309 -20.18 -26.65 -13.11
CA THR A 309 -20.55 -25.39 -13.76
C THR A 309 -21.37 -24.48 -12.85
N LEU A 310 -21.12 -23.16 -12.90
CA LEU A 310 -21.92 -22.12 -12.23
C LEU A 310 -22.93 -21.48 -13.22
N PRO A 311 -24.12 -21.07 -12.76
CA PRO A 311 -25.12 -20.42 -13.60
C PRO A 311 -24.92 -18.90 -13.73
N THR A 312 -25.23 -18.41 -14.93
CA THR A 312 -25.24 -17.01 -15.35
C THR A 312 -26.42 -16.26 -14.74
N VAL A 313 -26.16 -15.14 -14.04
CA VAL A 313 -27.19 -14.22 -13.51
C VAL A 313 -27.39 -13.07 -14.49
N GLN A 314 -28.62 -12.91 -14.99
CA GLN A 314 -29.03 -11.78 -15.83
C GLN A 314 -29.43 -10.59 -14.95
N HIS A 315 -28.85 -9.41 -15.20
CA HIS A 315 -29.28 -8.14 -14.62
C HIS A 315 -30.18 -7.37 -15.58
N GLY A 316 -31.43 -7.17 -15.18
CA GLY A 316 -32.38 -6.27 -15.84
C GLY A 316 -32.16 -4.82 -15.42
N HIS A 317 -31.88 -3.94 -16.39
CA HIS A 317 -31.88 -2.49 -16.20
C HIS A 317 -33.30 -1.95 -16.38
N THR A 318 -33.90 -1.44 -15.31
CA THR A 318 -35.09 -0.58 -15.39
C THR A 318 -34.68 0.89 -15.54
N ARG A 319 -35.22 1.50 -16.60
CA ARG A 319 -35.00 2.85 -17.09
C ARG A 319 -35.95 3.81 -16.38
N ALA A 320 -35.43 4.78 -15.62
CA ALA A 320 -36.19 5.94 -15.16
C ALA A 320 -35.80 7.16 -16.02
N GLN A 321 -36.69 7.53 -16.96
CA GLN A 321 -36.69 8.80 -17.66
C GLN A 321 -38.01 9.49 -17.35
N ALA A 322 -37.97 10.69 -16.77
CA ALA A 322 -38.93 11.77 -17.01
C ALA A 322 -38.56 13.00 -16.15
N GLY A 323 -38.50 14.20 -16.76
CA GLY A 323 -38.77 15.43 -16.02
C GLY A 323 -37.99 16.71 -16.38
N LEU A 324 -36.74 16.64 -16.88
CA LEU A 324 -35.89 17.85 -17.02
C LEU A 324 -35.76 18.54 -18.41
N PRO A 325 -36.17 17.96 -19.57
CA PRO A 325 -35.71 18.50 -20.87
C PRO A 325 -36.46 19.74 -21.38
N ASP A 326 -37.59 20.15 -20.82
CA ASP A 326 -38.40 21.22 -21.41
C ASP A 326 -38.12 22.62 -20.86
N PHE A 327 -37.65 22.76 -19.62
CA PHE A 327 -37.25 24.07 -19.07
C PHE A 327 -35.96 24.61 -19.72
N MET A 328 -34.98 23.72 -19.96
CA MET A 328 -33.72 24.07 -20.63
C MET A 328 -33.93 24.51 -22.10
N LYS A 329 -34.98 24.03 -22.78
CA LYS A 329 -35.34 24.48 -24.13
C LYS A 329 -35.87 25.92 -24.15
N MET A 330 -36.67 26.31 -23.14
CA MET A 330 -37.15 27.69 -23.04
C MET A 330 -36.01 28.67 -22.73
N PHE A 331 -35.12 28.32 -21.79
CA PHE A 331 -33.96 29.17 -21.49
C PHE A 331 -32.97 29.26 -22.67
N GLY A 332 -32.75 28.15 -23.38
CA GLY A 332 -31.93 28.13 -24.59
C GLY A 332 -32.47 29.08 -25.67
N SER A 333 -33.80 29.08 -25.88
CA SER A 333 -34.46 30.02 -26.80
C SER A 333 -34.23 31.48 -26.39
N VAL A 334 -34.43 31.84 -25.12
CA VAL A 334 -34.28 33.23 -24.65
C VAL A 334 -32.82 33.71 -24.75
N VAL A 335 -31.86 32.86 -24.36
CA VAL A 335 -30.42 33.18 -24.46
C VAL A 335 -29.99 33.32 -25.92
N GLN A 336 -30.50 32.47 -26.81
CA GLN A 336 -30.18 32.50 -28.24
C GLN A 336 -30.79 33.72 -28.94
N THR A 337 -32.01 34.11 -28.57
CA THR A 337 -32.64 35.35 -29.04
C THR A 337 -31.89 36.59 -28.53
N ALA A 338 -31.48 36.61 -27.26
CA ALA A 338 -30.69 37.70 -26.69
C ALA A 338 -29.30 37.82 -27.35
N ALA A 339 -28.63 36.69 -27.61
CA ALA A 339 -27.35 36.66 -28.31
C ALA A 339 -27.47 37.19 -29.75
N HIS A 340 -28.52 36.80 -30.47
CA HIS A 340 -28.79 37.28 -31.82
C HIS A 340 -29.10 38.80 -31.83
N PHE A 341 -29.84 39.28 -30.83
CA PHE A 341 -30.14 40.71 -30.67
C PHE A 341 -28.87 41.53 -30.40
N LEU A 342 -28.00 41.07 -29.48
CA LEU A 342 -26.72 41.71 -29.20
C LEU A 342 -25.77 41.69 -30.41
N GLN A 343 -25.78 40.62 -31.21
CA GLN A 343 -25.00 40.54 -32.44
C GLN A 343 -25.51 41.51 -33.50
N LYS A 344 -26.83 41.74 -33.56
CA LYS A 344 -27.44 42.72 -34.45
C LYS A 344 -27.07 44.15 -34.05
N LEU A 345 -27.12 44.48 -32.76
CA LEU A 345 -26.69 45.78 -32.22
C LEU A 345 -25.19 46.07 -32.46
N LYS A 346 -24.36 45.03 -32.58
CA LYS A 346 -22.92 45.18 -32.85
C LYS A 346 -22.60 45.50 -34.31
N ASN A 347 -23.55 45.26 -35.21
CA ASN A 347 -23.38 45.38 -36.66
C ASN A 347 -24.15 46.57 -37.26
N GLU A 348 -24.94 47.31 -36.48
CA GLU A 348 -25.50 48.58 -36.93
C GLU A 348 -24.43 49.68 -36.82
N PRO A 349 -24.16 50.43 -37.90
CA PRO A 349 -23.28 51.58 -37.83
C PRO A 349 -23.93 52.64 -36.93
N VAL A 350 -23.16 53.12 -35.95
CA VAL A 350 -23.55 54.24 -35.10
C VAL A 350 -23.37 55.50 -35.95
N ASP A 351 -24.48 56.06 -36.44
CA ASP A 351 -24.53 57.43 -36.98
C ASP A 351 -24.44 58.47 -35.86
#